data_AF-A0A6G3SWZ2-F1
#
_entry.id   AF-A0A6G3SWZ2-F1
#
_cell.length_a   1.000
_cell.length_b   1.000
_cell.length_c   1.000
_cell.angle_alpha   90.00
_cell.angle_beta   90.00
_cell.angle_gamma   90.00
#
_symmetry.space_group_name_H-M   'P 1'
#
loop_
_entity.id
_entity.type
_entity.pdbx_description
1 polymer ?
#
loop_
_entity_poly.entity_id
_entity_poly.type
_entity_poly.pdbx_seq_one_letter_code
_entity_poly.pdbx_strand_id
1 'polypeptide(L)'
;PDAVDLHRFERLAGEGSRALEEGDASQALALLEEALALWHGPALVDLPDRAATASRWEARRLDARRAGLGALLALGRAGDALPELAVLCDAHPLDEPLQVLRITALRDAGRPAEALAAYEEVRTLLDDR
;
A
#
# COMPACT_ATOMS: atom_id res chain seq x y z
N PRO A 1 20.00 -17.80 1.50
CA PRO A 1 19.64 -16.91 0.39
C PRO A 1 18.23 -17.19 -0.13
N ASP A 2 17.24 -16.35 0.09
CA ASP A 2 16.81 -15.75 1.35
C ASP A 2 15.31 -16.05 1.39
N ALA A 3 14.90 -16.96 2.27
CA ALA A 3 13.50 -17.06 2.60
C ALA A 3 13.15 -15.71 3.24
N VAL A 4 12.38 -14.87 2.53
CA VAL A 4 11.61 -13.81 3.18
C VAL A 4 11.08 -14.43 4.47
N ASP A 5 11.36 -13.84 5.63
CA ASP A 5 10.79 -14.32 6.89
C ASP A 5 9.30 -13.97 6.87
N LEU A 6 8.52 -14.75 6.11
CA LEU A 6 7.12 -14.51 5.80
C LEU A 6 6.28 -14.48 7.08
N HIS A 7 6.70 -15.24 8.10
CA HIS A 7 6.08 -15.24 9.42
C HIS A 7 6.36 -13.92 10.15
N ARG A 8 7.60 -13.43 10.14
CA ARG A 8 7.93 -12.11 10.69
C ARG A 8 7.23 -10.99 9.93
N PHE A 9 7.17 -11.06 8.60
CA PHE A 9 6.42 -10.13 7.77
C PHE A 9 4.94 -10.11 8.15
N GLU A 10 4.28 -11.27 8.20
CA GLU A 10 2.85 -11.37 8.53
C GLU A 10 2.55 -10.82 9.93
N ARG A 11 3.44 -11.10 10.90
CA ARG A 11 3.33 -10.56 12.26
C ARG A 11 3.47 -9.04 12.29
N LEU A 12 4.55 -8.49 11.72
CA LEU A 12 4.80 -7.04 11.72
C LEU A 12 3.72 -6.29 10.93
N ALA A 13 3.31 -6.80 9.77
CA ALA A 13 2.22 -6.21 8.99
C ALA A 13 0.90 -6.22 9.76
N GLY A 14 0.57 -7.32 10.45
CA GLY A 14 -0.63 -7.40 11.27
C GLY A 14 -0.60 -6.48 12.51
N GLU A 15 0.56 -6.34 13.16
CA GLU A 15 0.74 -5.39 14.26
C GLU A 15 0.65 -3.94 13.77
N GLY A 16 1.27 -3.62 12.64
CA GLY A 16 1.24 -2.28 12.04
C GLY A 16 -0.17 -1.87 11.60
N SER A 17 -0.92 -2.76 10.95
CA SER A 17 -2.32 -2.50 10.60
C SER A 17 -3.19 -2.24 11.84
N ARG A 18 -3.01 -3.02 12.91
CA ARG A 18 -3.75 -2.83 14.16
C ARG A 18 -3.40 -1.50 14.83
N ALA A 19 -2.12 -1.14 14.88
CA ALA A 19 -1.70 0.16 15.42
C ALA A 19 -2.35 1.32 14.64
N LEU A 20 -2.49 1.19 13.32
CA LEU A 20 -3.18 2.19 12.49
C LEU A 20 -4.67 2.28 12.83
N GLU A 21 -5.35 1.15 13.00
CA GLU A 21 -6.77 1.09 13.42
C GLU A 21 -6.98 1.69 14.82
N GLU A 22 -6.01 1.54 15.72
CA GLU A 22 -5.99 2.11 17.06
C GLU A 22 -5.60 3.60 17.08
N GLY A 23 -5.21 4.16 15.94
CA GLY A 23 -4.84 5.57 15.78
C GLY A 23 -3.36 5.89 16.05
N ASP A 24 -2.53 4.90 16.37
CA ASP A 24 -1.08 5.07 16.48
C ASP A 24 -0.40 4.95 15.11
N ALA A 25 -0.55 5.99 14.31
CA ALA A 25 0.02 6.06 12.97
C ALA A 25 1.57 6.04 12.99
N SER A 26 2.21 6.50 14.07
CA SER A 26 3.68 6.49 14.17
C SER A 26 4.20 5.06 14.35
N GLN A 27 3.59 4.29 15.27
CA GLN A 27 3.92 2.89 15.47
C GLN A 27 3.57 2.06 14.23
N ALA A 28 2.41 2.31 13.62
CA ALA A 28 1.99 1.64 12.40
C ALA A 28 3.05 1.79 11.30
N LEU A 29 3.48 3.01 11.01
CA LEU A 29 4.47 3.28 9.98
C LEU A 29 5.79 2.53 10.24
N ALA A 30 6.32 2.61 11.46
CA ALA A 30 7.57 1.94 11.81
C ALA A 30 7.51 0.42 11.62
N LEU A 31 6.42 -0.22 12.07
CA LEU A 31 6.22 -1.67 11.93
C LEU A 31 6.06 -2.09 10.46
N LEU A 32 5.35 -1.29 9.67
CA LEU A 32 5.10 -1.57 8.26
C LEU A 32 6.36 -1.38 7.40
N GLU A 33 7.17 -0.37 7.70
CA GLU A 33 8.50 -0.19 7.09
C GLU A 33 9.41 -1.38 7.42
N GLU A 34 9.46 -1.84 8.67
CA GLU A 34 10.23 -3.03 9.05
C GLU A 34 9.72 -4.28 8.33
N ALA A 35 8.41 -4.46 8.23
CA ALA A 35 7.80 -5.57 7.51
C ALA A 35 8.22 -5.58 6.03
N LEU A 36 8.09 -4.44 5.36
CA LEU A 36 8.38 -4.28 3.93
C LEU A 36 9.88 -4.42 3.62
N ALA A 37 10.76 -4.06 4.56
CA ALA A 37 12.21 -4.23 4.42
C ALA A 37 12.66 -5.71 4.37
N LEU A 38 11.82 -6.66 4.81
CA LEU A 38 12.11 -8.10 4.72
C LEU A 38 12.03 -8.65 3.28
N TRP A 39 11.51 -7.86 2.34
CA TRP A 39 11.30 -8.24 0.96
C TRP A 39 12.48 -7.88 0.05
N HIS A 40 13.12 -8.88 -0.55
CA HIS A 40 14.30 -8.71 -1.41
C HIS A 40 14.02 -9.00 -2.91
N GLY A 41 12.75 -8.93 -3.33
CA GLY A 41 12.33 -9.26 -4.70
C GLY A 41 10.85 -9.70 -4.74
N PRO A 42 10.38 -10.28 -5.87
CA PRO A 42 9.08 -10.94 -5.95
C PRO A 42 8.99 -12.15 -5.00
N ALA A 43 7.80 -12.42 -4.47
CA ALA A 43 7.54 -13.58 -3.62
C ALA A 43 7.91 -14.88 -4.34
N LEU A 44 8.75 -15.70 -3.70
CA LEU A 44 9.04 -17.09 -4.12
C LEU A 44 9.56 -17.21 -5.56
N VAL A 45 10.29 -16.20 -6.05
CA VAL A 45 10.77 -16.11 -7.45
C VAL A 45 11.58 -17.34 -7.91
N ASP A 46 12.12 -18.12 -6.99
CA ASP A 46 12.99 -19.28 -7.26
C ASP A 46 12.31 -20.65 -7.16
N LEU A 47 10.98 -20.75 -6.93
CA LEU A 47 10.32 -22.03 -6.68
C LEU A 47 9.22 -22.40 -7.70
N PRO A 48 9.38 -23.49 -8.48
CA PRO A 48 8.29 -24.04 -9.28
C PRO A 48 7.13 -24.53 -8.38
N ASP A 49 5.90 -24.48 -8.89
CA ASP A 49 4.65 -24.95 -8.25
C ASP A 49 4.06 -24.12 -7.08
N ARG A 50 4.47 -22.85 -6.91
CA ARG A 50 3.95 -21.99 -5.82
C ARG A 50 3.25 -20.70 -6.24
N ALA A 51 2.79 -20.59 -7.49
CA ALA A 51 2.16 -19.38 -8.02
C ALA A 51 1.01 -18.84 -7.16
N ALA A 52 0.12 -19.71 -6.64
CA ALA A 52 -0.98 -19.31 -5.77
C ALA A 52 -0.48 -18.77 -4.41
N THR A 53 0.56 -19.38 -3.84
CA THR A 53 1.18 -18.92 -2.59
C THR A 53 1.93 -17.61 -2.80
N ALA A 54 2.65 -17.46 -3.92
CA ALA A 54 3.31 -16.21 -4.29
C ALA A 54 2.29 -15.07 -4.45
N SER A 55 1.18 -15.31 -5.14
CA SER A 55 0.09 -14.35 -5.31
C SER A 55 -0.52 -13.92 -3.98
N ARG A 56 -0.77 -14.87 -3.05
CA ARG A 56 -1.24 -14.53 -1.68
C ARG A 56 -0.26 -13.59 -0.97
N TRP A 57 1.04 -13.85 -1.06
CA TRP A 57 2.04 -13.05 -0.38
C TRP A 57 2.25 -11.67 -1.02
N GLU A 58 2.17 -11.57 -2.34
CA GLU A 58 2.16 -10.27 -3.03
C GLU A 58 0.92 -9.44 -2.67
N ALA A 59 -0.26 -10.06 -2.55
CA ALA A 59 -1.46 -9.38 -2.07
C ALA A 59 -1.26 -8.84 -0.65
N ARG A 60 -0.69 -9.65 0.27
CA ARG A 60 -0.38 -9.18 1.63
C ARG A 60 0.67 -8.08 1.66
N ARG A 61 1.64 -8.11 0.76
CA ARG A 61 2.62 -7.03 0.58
C ARG A 61 1.94 -5.74 0.13
N LEU A 62 1.00 -5.82 -0.81
CA LEU A 62 0.22 -4.68 -1.25
C LEU A 62 -0.61 -4.09 -0.10
N ASP A 63 -1.24 -4.93 0.72
CA ASP A 63 -1.99 -4.49 1.90
C ASP A 63 -1.09 -3.76 2.90
N ALA A 64 0.11 -4.28 3.17
CA ALA A 64 1.07 -3.63 4.06
C ALA A 64 1.55 -2.27 3.52
N ARG A 65 1.80 -2.16 2.21
CA ARG A 65 2.13 -0.87 1.55
C ARG A 65 0.99 0.13 1.71
N ARG A 66 -0.23 -0.30 1.41
CA ARG A 66 -1.44 0.53 1.54
C ARG A 66 -1.62 1.06 2.97
N ALA A 67 -1.44 0.20 3.97
CA ALA A 67 -1.49 0.60 5.38
C ALA A 67 -0.37 1.60 5.72
N GLY A 68 0.85 1.42 5.21
CA GLY A 68 1.97 2.34 5.44
C GLY A 68 1.70 3.72 4.84
N LEU A 69 1.12 3.76 3.64
CA LEU A 69 0.67 4.99 3.00
C LEU A 69 -0.45 5.67 3.79
N GLY A 70 -1.41 4.90 4.30
CA GLY A 70 -2.45 5.40 5.22
C GLY A 70 -1.85 6.02 6.49
N ALA A 71 -0.84 5.39 7.07
CA ALA A 71 -0.11 5.92 8.23
C ALA A 71 0.62 7.24 7.91
N LEU A 72 1.26 7.35 6.74
CA LEU A 72 1.86 8.60 6.28
C LEU A 72 0.81 9.73 6.18
N LEU A 73 -0.38 9.44 5.64
CA LEU A 73 -1.45 10.44 5.56
C LEU A 73 -1.94 10.86 6.94
N ALA A 74 -2.13 9.91 7.87
CA ALA A 74 -2.52 10.21 9.25
C ALA A 74 -1.48 11.06 9.99
N LEU A 75 -0.20 10.96 9.62
CA LEU A 75 0.89 11.78 10.15
C LEU A 75 1.04 13.14 9.43
N GLY A 76 0.18 13.48 8.48
CA GLY A 76 0.27 14.71 7.69
C GLY A 76 1.42 14.71 6.67
N ARG A 77 1.97 13.54 6.35
CA ARG A 77 3.11 13.34 5.44
C ARG A 77 2.65 12.96 4.03
N ALA A 78 1.61 13.64 3.52
CA ALA A 78 1.02 13.36 2.21
C ALA A 78 2.04 13.46 1.05
N GLY A 79 2.98 14.40 1.13
CA GLY A 79 4.06 14.54 0.15
C GLY A 79 4.92 13.28 -0.01
N ASP A 80 5.16 12.55 1.08
CA ASP A 80 5.98 11.33 1.09
C ASP A 80 5.21 10.13 0.49
N ALA A 81 3.87 10.11 0.64
CA ALA A 81 3.02 9.04 0.13
C ALA A 81 2.74 9.15 -1.38
N LEU A 82 2.72 10.36 -1.94
CA LEU A 82 2.29 10.62 -3.32
C LEU A 82 3.08 9.86 -4.40
N PRO A 83 4.42 9.77 -4.37
CA PRO A 83 5.18 9.07 -5.39
C PRO A 83 4.84 7.57 -5.46
N GLU A 84 4.72 6.91 -4.31
CA GLU A 84 4.39 5.48 -4.27
C GLU A 84 2.91 5.24 -4.61
N LEU A 85 2.00 6.12 -4.15
CA LEU A 85 0.59 6.06 -4.54
C LEU A 85 0.39 6.18 -6.06
N ALA A 86 1.15 7.06 -6.73
CA ALA A 86 1.08 7.15 -8.20
C ALA A 86 1.45 5.81 -8.86
N VAL A 87 2.57 5.21 -8.47
CA VAL A 87 3.03 3.92 -9.03
C VAL A 87 2.02 2.79 -8.75
N LEU A 88 1.50 2.69 -7.52
CA LEU A 88 0.58 1.62 -7.15
C LEU A 88 -0.79 1.78 -7.82
N CYS A 89 -1.31 3.01 -7.92
CA CYS A 89 -2.57 3.27 -8.63
C CYS A 89 -2.46 2.97 -10.13
N ASP A 90 -1.32 3.29 -10.75
CA ASP A 90 -1.12 2.99 -12.18
C ASP A 90 -1.01 1.47 -12.42
N ALA A 91 -0.41 0.74 -11.48
CA ALA A 91 -0.32 -0.73 -11.54
C ALA A 91 -1.64 -1.43 -11.17
N HIS A 92 -2.46 -0.81 -10.32
CA HIS A 92 -3.71 -1.36 -9.80
C HIS A 92 -4.86 -0.34 -9.96
N PRO A 93 -5.25 0.00 -11.21
CA PRO A 93 -6.15 1.13 -11.46
C PRO A 93 -7.57 0.92 -10.91
N LEU A 94 -8.00 -0.33 -10.75
CA LEU A 94 -9.31 -0.71 -10.20
C LEU A 94 -9.31 -0.94 -8.69
N ASP A 95 -8.17 -0.72 -8.02
CA ASP A 95 -8.09 -0.88 -6.57
C ASP A 95 -8.61 0.40 -5.88
N GLU A 96 -9.93 0.43 -5.64
CA GLU A 96 -10.63 1.56 -5.03
C GLU A 96 -9.94 2.10 -3.75
N PRO A 97 -9.56 1.27 -2.76
CA PRO A 97 -8.90 1.81 -1.58
C PRO A 97 -7.53 2.46 -1.87
N LEU A 98 -6.76 2.03 -2.88
CA LEU A 98 -5.56 2.77 -3.30
C LEU A 98 -5.92 4.12 -3.92
N GLN A 99 -6.95 4.15 -4.76
CA GLN A 99 -7.42 5.39 -5.39
C GLN A 99 -7.91 6.41 -4.35
N VAL A 100 -8.62 5.95 -3.32
CA VAL A 100 -9.04 6.81 -2.19
C VAL A 100 -7.83 7.42 -1.49
N LEU A 101 -6.77 6.66 -1.24
CA LEU A 101 -5.55 7.19 -0.64
C LEU A 101 -4.86 8.22 -1.55
N ARG A 102 -4.78 7.98 -2.87
CA ARG A 102 -4.21 8.93 -3.83
C ARG A 102 -4.97 10.26 -3.83
N ILE A 103 -6.30 10.21 -3.93
CA ILE A 103 -7.17 11.40 -3.90
C ILE A 103 -7.00 12.17 -2.58
N THR A 104 -6.97 11.44 -1.46
CA THR A 104 -6.77 12.02 -0.12
C THR A 104 -5.40 12.70 0.00
N ALA A 105 -4.33 12.02 -0.44
CA ALA A 105 -2.97 12.55 -0.43
C ALA A 105 -2.84 13.82 -1.29
N LEU A 106 -3.45 13.85 -2.48
CA LEU A 106 -3.45 15.01 -3.37
C LEU A 106 -4.16 16.20 -2.72
N ARG A 107 -5.31 15.97 -2.09
CA ARG A 107 -6.04 17.01 -1.35
C ARG A 107 -5.19 17.55 -0.20
N ASP A 108 -4.62 16.67 0.62
CA ASP A 108 -3.86 17.05 1.83
C ASP A 108 -2.52 17.72 1.49
N ALA A 109 -1.98 17.46 0.30
CA ALA A 109 -0.83 18.16 -0.26
C ALA A 109 -1.18 19.50 -0.95
N GLY A 110 -2.43 19.96 -0.88
CA GLY A 110 -2.86 21.23 -1.49
C GLY A 110 -3.00 21.19 -3.01
N ARG A 111 -3.25 20.00 -3.59
CA ARG A 111 -3.42 19.77 -5.03
C ARG A 111 -4.86 19.34 -5.39
N PRO A 112 -5.90 20.14 -5.03
CA PRO A 112 -7.30 19.72 -5.17
C PRO A 112 -7.75 19.51 -6.63
N ALA A 113 -7.18 20.25 -7.59
CA ALA A 113 -7.49 20.06 -9.01
C ALA A 113 -7.07 18.67 -9.50
N GLU A 114 -5.92 18.19 -9.04
CA GLU A 114 -5.41 16.86 -9.39
C GLU A 114 -6.17 15.76 -8.64
N ALA A 115 -6.60 16.03 -7.41
CA ALA A 115 -7.48 15.13 -6.67
C ALA A 115 -8.82 14.92 -7.39
N LEU A 116 -9.41 16.00 -7.93
CA LEU A 116 -10.65 15.92 -8.72
C LEU A 116 -10.44 15.16 -10.04
N ALA A 117 -9.36 15.46 -10.77
CA ALA A 117 -9.03 14.75 -12.00
C ALA A 117 -8.86 13.24 -11.77
N ALA A 118 -8.16 12.84 -10.70
CA ALA A 118 -7.99 11.43 -10.33
C ALA A 118 -9.32 10.75 -9.98
N TYR A 119 -10.23 11.44 -9.28
CA TYR A 119 -11.57 10.92 -9.01
C TYR A 119 -12.38 10.72 -10.31
N GLU A 120 -12.35 11.68 -11.22
CA GLU A 120 -13.06 11.59 -12.50
C GLU A 120 -12.54 10.43 -13.36
N GLU A 121 -11.23 10.24 -13.42
CA GLU A 121 -10.58 9.13 -14.12
C GLU A 121 -11.05 7.76 -13.60
N VAL A 122 -11.02 7.57 -12.28
CA VAL A 122 -11.45 6.33 -11.63
C VAL A 122 -12.94 6.08 -11.84
N ARG A 123 -13.76 7.13 -11.74
CA ARG A 123 -15.21 7.02 -11.98
C ARG A 123 -15.50 6.55 -13.41
N THR A 124 -14.86 7.16 -14.42
CA THR A 124 -15.02 6.74 -15.81
C THR A 124 -14.56 5.31 -16.03
N LEU A 125 -13.42 4.91 -15.45
CA LEU A 125 -12.91 3.55 -15.57
C LEU A 125 -13.87 2.49 -14.99
N LEU A 126 -14.57 2.83 -13.90
CA LEU A 126 -15.58 1.95 -13.29
C LEU A 126 -16.90 1.93 -14.08
N ASP A 127 -17.31 3.05 -14.67
CA ASP A 127 -18.50 3.14 -15.52
C ASP A 127 -18.36 2.32 -16.83
N ASP A 128 -17.14 2.19 -17.37
CA ASP A 128 -16.83 1.49 -18.62
C ASP A 128 -16.72 -0.06 -18.48
N ARG A 129 -17.12 -0.64 -17.34
CA ARG A 129 -17.06 -2.08 -17.04
C ARG A 129 -18.43 -2.73 -16.90
#